data_AF-A0A4Y2T2N6-F1
#
_entry.id   AF-A0A4Y2T2N6-F1
#
_cell.length_a   1.000
_cell.length_b   1.000
_cell.length_c   1.000
_cell.angle_alpha   90.00
_cell.angle_beta   90.00
_cell.angle_gamma   90.00
#
_symmetry.space_group_name_H-M   'P 1'
#
loop_
_entity.id
_entity.type
_entity.pdbx_description
1 polymer ?
#
loop_
_entity_poly.entity_id
_entity_poly.type
_entity_poly.pdbx_seq_one_letter_code
_entity_poly.pdbx_strand_id
1 'polypeptide(L)'
;MVKVEPYRKRNKAIICFNCSGFYHSARTCHMKPRCIKCNGEHATRDCIIIEKIAEPTCINCVEKGHLVVWKGRIALPIITKPTVRQTRKTYAQAAAGQKKKKRSKKRKQKN
;
A
#
# COMPACT_ATOMS: atom_id res chain seq x y z
N MET A 1 -11.63 36.97 14.60
CA MET A 1 -10.65 36.81 13.50
C MET A 1 -10.32 35.33 13.37
N VAL A 2 -10.76 34.67 12.29
CA VAL A 2 -10.55 33.23 12.08
C VAL A 2 -9.27 33.03 11.26
N LYS A 3 -8.30 32.28 11.80
CA LYS A 3 -7.10 31.87 11.07
C LYS A 3 -7.40 30.58 10.31
N VAL A 4 -7.33 30.63 8.98
CA VAL A 4 -7.42 29.44 8.13
C VAL A 4 -5.99 28.99 7.81
N GLU A 5 -5.58 27.83 8.31
CA GLU A 5 -4.28 27.25 7.97
C GLU A 5 -4.35 26.39 6.69
N PRO A 6 -3.27 26.36 5.90
CA PRO A 6 -3.19 25.50 4.72
C PRO A 6 -3.16 24.02 5.12
N TYR A 7 -3.95 23.22 4.41
CA TYR A 7 -4.04 21.77 4.63
C TYR A 7 -2.68 21.08 4.42
N ARG A 8 -2.11 20.53 5.50
CA ARG A 8 -0.91 19.67 5.42
C ARG A 8 -1.28 18.27 4.95
N LYS A 9 -1.01 18.00 3.67
CA LYS A 9 -1.15 16.66 3.11
C LYS A 9 -0.15 15.69 3.74
N ARG A 10 -0.65 14.55 4.25
CA ARG A 10 0.21 13.44 4.65
C ARG A 10 0.69 12.70 3.41
N ASN A 11 1.98 12.81 3.11
CA ASN A 11 2.63 12.07 2.01
C ASN A 11 3.15 10.69 2.46
N LYS A 12 2.71 10.21 3.62
CA LYS A 12 3.14 8.92 4.18
C LYS A 12 2.28 7.80 3.59
N ALA A 13 2.89 6.65 3.30
CA ALA A 13 2.14 5.48 2.88
C ALA A 13 1.10 5.06 3.92
N ILE A 14 -0.06 4.62 3.43
CA ILE A 14 -1.09 4.01 4.28
C ILE A 14 -0.63 2.61 4.71
N ILE A 15 -0.95 2.22 5.93
CA ILE A 15 -0.76 0.86 6.43
C ILE A 15 -2.10 0.15 6.47
N CYS A 16 -2.11 -1.09 6.01
CA CYS A 16 -3.25 -1.98 6.09
C CYS A 16 -3.38 -2.58 7.50
N PHE A 17 -4.54 -2.41 8.13
CA PHE A 17 -4.81 -3.01 9.45
C PHE A 17 -4.98 -4.53 9.42
N ASN A 18 -5.29 -5.10 8.25
CA ASN A 18 -5.50 -6.53 8.13
C ASN A 18 -4.17 -7.27 8.12
N CYS A 19 -3.22 -6.82 7.31
CA CYS A 19 -1.96 -7.54 7.08
C CYS A 19 -0.69 -6.78 7.47
N SER A 20 -0.82 -5.58 8.05
CA SER A 20 0.27 -4.65 8.41
C SER A 20 1.15 -4.18 7.24
N GLY A 21 0.77 -4.46 5.98
CA GLY A 21 1.47 -4.05 4.77
C GLY A 21 1.22 -2.58 4.38
N PHE A 22 2.04 -2.06 3.45
CA PHE A 22 1.97 -0.67 2.99
C PHE A 22 1.12 -0.51 1.70
N TYR A 23 0.73 0.74 1.41
CA TYR A 23 0.12 1.22 0.15
C TYR A 23 -1.31 0.75 -0.17
N HIS A 24 -1.96 0.03 0.73
CA HIS A 24 -3.35 -0.38 0.56
C HIS A 24 -4.13 -0.32 1.87
N SER A 25 -5.47 -0.28 1.76
CA SER A 25 -6.37 -0.28 2.89
C SER A 25 -6.82 -1.69 3.26
N ALA A 26 -7.33 -1.89 4.47
CA ALA A 26 -7.90 -3.17 4.89
C ALA A 26 -9.07 -3.63 4.00
N ARG A 27 -9.84 -2.70 3.41
CA ARG A 27 -11.00 -3.02 2.56
C ARG A 27 -10.61 -3.67 1.22
N THR A 28 -9.43 -3.32 0.71
CA THR A 28 -8.90 -3.82 -0.56
C THR A 28 -7.77 -4.82 -0.34
N CYS A 29 -7.71 -5.43 0.85
CA CYS A 29 -6.66 -6.35 1.22
C CYS A 29 -7.06 -7.77 0.81
N HIS A 30 -6.18 -8.44 0.08
CA HIS A 30 -6.34 -9.86 -0.30
C HIS A 30 -5.36 -10.77 0.46
N MET A 31 -4.66 -10.24 1.47
CA MET A 31 -3.71 -11.00 2.27
C MET A 31 -4.36 -11.54 3.54
N LYS A 32 -3.81 -12.62 4.07
CA LYS A 32 -4.22 -13.18 5.36
C LYS A 32 -4.09 -12.13 6.48
N PRO A 33 -5.00 -12.15 7.47
CA PRO A 33 -4.92 -11.28 8.62
C PRO A 33 -3.66 -11.60 9.43
N ARG A 34 -3.05 -10.56 9.99
CA ARG A 34 -1.89 -10.64 10.86
C ARG A 34 -2.14 -9.83 12.12
N CYS A 35 -1.89 -10.44 13.28
CA CYS A 35 -2.12 -9.80 14.56
C CYS A 35 -0.99 -8.80 14.88
N ILE A 36 -1.35 -7.54 15.18
CA ILE A 36 -0.37 -6.49 15.51
C ILE A 36 0.34 -6.72 16.85
N LYS A 37 -0.23 -7.56 17.72
CA LYS A 37 0.30 -7.81 19.07
C LYS A 37 1.33 -8.94 19.06
N CYS A 38 1.00 -10.06 18.42
CA CYS A 38 1.79 -11.29 18.49
C CYS A 38 2.30 -11.80 17.14
N ASN A 39 2.04 -11.08 16.04
CA ASN A 39 2.42 -11.47 14.68
C ASN A 39 1.80 -12.81 14.20
N GLY A 40 0.78 -13.34 14.88
CA GLY A 40 0.08 -14.56 14.47
C GLY A 40 -0.88 -14.35 13.29
N GLU A 41 -1.25 -15.45 12.62
CA GLU A 41 -2.21 -15.48 11.49
C GLU A 41 -3.68 -15.35 11.96
N HIS A 42 -4.01 -14.26 12.65
CA HIS A 42 -5.38 -13.95 13.09
C HIS A 42 -5.62 -12.43 13.17
N ALA A 43 -6.89 -12.02 13.23
CA ALA A 43 -7.21 -10.62 13.45
C ALA A 43 -6.87 -10.22 14.88
N THR A 44 -6.50 -8.95 15.10
CA THR A 44 -6.10 -8.47 16.45
C THR A 44 -7.21 -8.62 17.50
N ARG A 45 -8.48 -8.70 17.06
CA ARG A 45 -9.65 -8.91 17.92
C ARG A 45 -9.72 -10.34 18.48
N ASP A 46 -9.20 -11.30 17.75
CA ASP A 46 -9.24 -12.73 18.10
C ASP A 46 -7.94 -13.15 18.82
N CYS A 47 -7.12 -12.16 19.22
CA CYS A 47 -5.86 -12.42 19.88
C CYS A 47 -6.07 -12.77 21.35
N ILE A 48 -5.43 -13.86 21.78
CA ILE A 48 -5.40 -14.32 23.18
C ILE A 48 -4.74 -13.27 24.10
N ILE A 49 -3.81 -12.46 23.55
CA ILE A 49 -3.15 -11.39 24.30
C ILE A 49 -4.09 -10.20 24.41
N ILE A 50 -4.76 -10.09 25.56
CA ILE A 50 -5.66 -8.96 25.88
C ILE A 50 -4.85 -7.81 26.51
N GLU A 51 -3.79 -8.13 27.25
CA GLU A 51 -2.99 -7.18 28.01
C GLU A 51 -2.09 -6.29 27.14
N LYS A 52 -1.61 -5.19 27.74
CA LYS A 52 -0.65 -4.28 27.13
C LYS A 52 0.74 -4.89 27.20
N ILE A 53 1.34 -5.17 26.05
CA ILE A 53 2.72 -5.62 25.95
C ILE A 53 3.64 -4.43 26.27
N ALA A 54 4.47 -4.58 27.31
CA ALA A 54 5.40 -3.53 27.77
C ALA A 54 6.50 -3.24 26.74
N GLU A 55 7.05 -4.29 26.11
CA GLU A 55 8.04 -4.20 25.04
C GLU A 55 7.50 -4.77 23.73
N PRO A 56 6.71 -3.98 23.00
CA PRO A 56 6.15 -4.45 21.76
C PRO A 56 7.19 -4.50 20.65
N THR A 57 7.11 -5.54 19.82
CA THR A 57 7.95 -5.72 18.63
C THR A 57 7.25 -5.20 17.39
N CYS A 58 8.01 -4.50 16.55
CA CYS A 58 7.54 -4.02 15.26
C CYS A 58 7.44 -5.15 14.25
N ILE A 59 6.27 -5.36 13.64
CA ILE A 59 6.10 -6.37 12.57
C ILE A 59 7.00 -6.09 11.35
N ASN A 60 7.17 -4.82 10.99
CA ASN A 60 7.84 -4.43 9.75
C ASN A 60 9.35 -4.18 9.92
N CYS A 61 9.82 -3.97 11.15
CA CYS A 61 11.18 -3.56 11.45
C CYS A 61 11.86 -4.37 12.55
N VAL A 62 11.15 -5.31 13.18
CA VAL A 62 11.65 -6.30 14.15
C VAL A 62 12.25 -5.70 15.43
N GLU A 63 12.47 -4.38 15.47
CA GLU A 63 12.91 -3.65 16.65
C GLU A 63 11.87 -3.67 17.78
N LYS A 64 12.38 -3.73 19.02
CA LYS A 64 11.60 -3.63 20.25
C LYS A 64 11.36 -2.16 20.62
N GLY A 65 10.26 -1.90 21.32
CA GLY A 65 9.94 -0.56 21.85
C GLY A 65 8.83 0.17 21.09
N HIS A 66 8.25 -0.44 20.05
CA HIS A 66 7.04 0.08 19.41
C HIS A 66 6.18 -1.02 18.75
N LEU A 67 4.86 -0.92 18.94
CA LEU A 67 3.87 -1.88 18.39
C LEU A 67 3.76 -1.82 16.87
N VAL A 68 3.94 -0.64 16.30
CA VAL A 68 3.62 -0.39 14.88
C VAL A 68 4.23 0.94 14.45
N VAL A 69 4.54 1.05 13.15
CA VAL A 69 4.83 2.30 12.42
C VAL A 69 3.57 3.18 12.34
N TRP A 70 2.92 3.44 13.48
CA TRP A 70 1.65 4.15 13.61
C TRP A 70 1.77 5.34 14.55
N LYS A 71 2.58 5.21 15.61
CA LYS A 71 2.73 6.25 16.64
C LYS A 71 3.71 7.37 16.24
N GLY A 72 3.75 7.69 14.94
CA GLY A 72 4.33 8.91 14.40
C GLY A 72 5.86 8.99 14.29
N ARG A 73 6.61 8.05 14.87
CA ARG A 73 8.08 8.17 14.98
C ARG A 73 8.92 7.43 13.94
N ILE A 74 8.35 6.52 13.16
CA ILE A 74 9.15 5.64 12.27
C ILE A 74 8.73 5.81 10.81
N ALA A 75 9.74 5.77 9.94
CA ALA A 75 9.73 6.12 8.53
C ALA A 75 8.71 5.30 7.73
N LEU A 76 7.47 5.78 7.66
CA LEU A 76 6.56 5.37 6.60
C LEU A 76 7.19 5.76 5.27
N PRO A 77 7.19 4.88 4.25
CA PRO A 77 7.73 5.25 2.97
C PRO A 77 6.97 6.47 2.45
N ILE A 78 7.73 7.48 2.04
CA ILE A 78 7.19 8.73 1.52
C ILE A 78 6.74 8.43 0.10
N ILE A 79 5.44 8.64 -0.16
CA ILE A 79 4.91 8.58 -1.51
C ILE A 79 5.43 9.81 -2.24
N THR A 80 6.51 9.66 -2.98
CA THR A 80 6.99 10.65 -3.94
C THR A 80 6.07 10.57 -5.15
N LYS A 81 5.36 11.66 -5.44
CA LYS A 81 4.71 11.78 -6.75
C LYS A 81 5.81 12.06 -7.77
N PRO A 82 5.86 11.34 -8.91
CA PRO A 82 6.73 11.75 -9.99
C PRO A 82 6.35 13.19 -10.39
N THR A 83 7.35 14.06 -10.49
CA THR A 83 7.19 15.46 -10.92
C THR A 83 6.64 15.54 -12.35
N VAL A 84 6.91 14.51 -13.15
CA VAL A 84 6.42 14.36 -14.52
C VAL A 84 5.17 13.48 -14.52
N ARG A 85 4.07 14.01 -15.06
CA ARG A 85 2.86 13.24 -15.34
C ARG A 85 3.19 12.20 -16.42
N GLN A 86 3.37 10.94 -16.02
CA GLN A 86 3.57 9.85 -16.97
C GLN A 86 2.32 9.72 -17.85
N THR A 87 2.45 10.05 -19.13
CA THR A 87 1.38 9.91 -20.13
C THR A 87 1.08 8.43 -20.33
N ARG A 88 0.14 7.89 -19.56
CA ARG A 88 -0.33 6.52 -19.76
C ARG A 88 -1.10 6.47 -21.07
N LYS A 89 -0.83 5.44 -21.88
CA LYS A 89 -1.58 5.18 -23.11
C LYS A 89 -3.05 5.03 -22.75
N THR A 90 -3.91 5.78 -23.43
CA THR A 90 -5.34 5.65 -23.24
C THR A 90 -5.81 4.27 -23.70
N TYR A 91 -6.96 3.82 -23.21
CA TYR A 91 -7.56 2.55 -23.64
C TYR A 91 -7.67 2.47 -25.18
N ALA A 92 -8.07 3.57 -25.82
CA ALA A 92 -8.14 3.68 -27.28
C ALA A 92 -6.78 3.48 -27.97
N GLN A 93 -5.71 4.07 -27.44
CA GLN A 93 -4.35 3.93 -27.98
C GLN A 93 -3.81 2.50 -27.80
N ALA A 94 -4.11 1.85 -26.67
CA ALA A 94 -3.73 0.45 -26.44
C ALA A 94 -4.47 -0.50 -27.40
N ALA A 95 -5.77 -0.29 -27.61
CA ALA A 95 -6.59 -1.07 -28.53
C ALA A 95 -6.12 -0.94 -29.99
N ALA A 96 -5.73 0.27 -30.41
CA ALA A 96 -5.17 0.51 -31.75
C ALA A 96 -3.84 -0.23 -31.98
N GLY A 97 -2.98 -0.32 -30.96
CA GLY A 97 -1.72 -1.07 -31.02
C GLY A 97 -1.92 -2.58 -31.23
N GLN A 98 -2.96 -3.15 -30.62
CA GLN A 98 -3.31 -4.56 -30.82
C GLN A 98 -3.79 -4.83 -32.25
N LYS A 99 -4.59 -3.94 -32.84
CA LYS A 99 -5.05 -4.05 -34.24
C LYS A 99 -3.87 -4.02 -35.23
N LYS A 100 -2.88 -3.13 -35.01
CA LYS A 100 -1.65 -3.06 -35.83
C LYS A 100 -0.82 -4.36 -35.74
N LYS A 101 -0.64 -4.91 -34.53
CA LYS A 101 0.05 -6.20 -34.33
C LYS A 101 -0.67 -7.37 -35.03
N LYS A 102 -2.01 -7.44 -34.93
CA LYS A 102 -2.81 -8.47 -35.63
C LYS A 102 -2.69 -8.36 -37.15
N ARG A 103 -2.73 -7.14 -37.71
CA ARG A 103 -2.53 -6.90 -39.15
C ARG A 103 -1.13 -7.28 -39.65
N SER A 104 -0.09 -6.98 -38.89
CA SER A 104 1.29 -7.35 -39.23
C SER A 104 1.52 -8.87 -39.18
N LYS A 105 0.96 -9.57 -38.18
CA LYS A 105 0.99 -11.05 -38.13
C LYS A 105 0.26 -11.69 -39.31
N LYS A 106 -0.92 -11.18 -39.68
CA LYS A 106 -1.69 -11.68 -40.83
C LYS A 106 -0.97 -11.46 -42.17
N ARG A 107 -0.16 -10.39 -42.29
CA ARG A 107 0.68 -10.13 -43.48
C ARG A 107 1.88 -11.08 -43.59
N LYS A 108 2.50 -11.47 -42.46
CA LYS A 108 3.62 -12.41 -42.44
C LYS A 108 3.23 -13.87 -42.71
N GLN A 109 1.96 -14.22 -42.54
CA GLN A 109 1.45 -15.59 -42.74
C GLN A 109 0.90 -15.82 -44.17
N LYS A 110 0.98 -14.79 -45.02
CA LYS A 110 0.47 -14.81 -46.40
C LYS A 110 1.61 -14.68 -47.43
N ASN A 111 2.86 -14.88 -47.00
CA ASN A 111 4.07 -14.93 -47.81
C ASN A 111 4.76 -16.25 -47.53
#